data_AF-A0A4D4KCH7-F1
#
_entry.id   AF-A0A4D4KCH7-F1
#
_cell.length_a   1.000
_cell.length_b   1.000
_cell.length_c   1.000
_cell.angle_alpha   90.00
_cell.angle_beta   90.00
_cell.angle_gamma   90.00
#
_symmetry.space_group_name_H-M   'P 1'
#
loop_
_entity.id
_entity.type
_entity.pdbx_description
1 polymer ?
#
loop_
_entity_poly.entity_id
_entity_poly.type
_entity_poly.pdbx_seq_one_letter_code
_entity_poly.pdbx_strand_id
1 'polypeptide(L)'
;MCAAAASTSPSRILQHDDNKERERQAARIVELLGSSPERTVLVGDLNATPETPEIGILTGALDDVWPRAGSGDGFTYDALNPHARIDFHLASRDLRPLTAQVVTADPEASDHLPVVSDLEMPVRRHRR
;
A
#
# COMPACT_ATOMS: atom_id res chain seq x y z
N MET A 1 -11.88 -15.16 10.11
CA MET A 1 -12.46 -14.35 9.03
C MET A 1 -11.39 -13.35 8.67
N CYS A 2 -10.99 -13.25 7.40
CA CYS A 2 -10.05 -12.22 6.95
C CYS A 2 -10.91 -11.03 6.52
N ALA A 3 -10.81 -9.89 7.20
CA ALA A 3 -11.37 -8.66 6.67
C ALA A 3 -10.49 -8.16 5.52
N ALA A 4 -10.87 -8.50 4.29
CA ALA A 4 -10.37 -7.79 3.11
C ALA A 4 -11.28 -6.59 2.89
N ALA A 5 -10.82 -5.39 3.23
CA ALA A 5 -11.45 -4.16 2.77
C ALA A 5 -11.00 -3.92 1.31
N ALA A 6 -11.55 -4.69 0.37
CA ALA A 6 -11.39 -4.44 -1.05
C ALA A 6 -12.57 -3.58 -1.52
N SER A 7 -12.31 -2.28 -1.74
CA SER A 7 -13.26 -1.36 -2.36
C SER A 7 -13.14 -1.44 -3.89
N THR A 8 -14.25 -1.67 -4.57
CA THR A 8 -14.35 -1.86 -6.02
C THR A 8 -14.71 -0.55 -6.72
N SER A 9 -13.76 0.38 -6.80
CA SER A 9 -13.80 1.64 -7.58
C SER A 9 -12.36 2.15 -7.67
N PRO A 10 -11.93 2.94 -8.69
CA PRO A 10 -10.54 3.36 -8.82
C PRO A 10 -10.05 3.95 -7.48
N SER A 11 -9.20 3.19 -6.80
CA SER A 11 -9.04 3.26 -5.33
C SER A 11 -8.14 4.42 -4.94
N ARG A 12 -8.67 5.64 -5.00
CA ARG A 12 -8.06 6.82 -4.40
C ARG A 12 -8.31 6.80 -2.89
N ILE A 13 -7.27 6.58 -2.09
CA ILE A 13 -7.39 6.46 -0.62
C ILE A 13 -7.16 7.80 0.09
N LEU A 14 -6.22 8.62 -0.40
CA LEU A 14 -5.91 9.93 0.17
C LEU A 14 -6.32 11.06 -0.78
N GLN A 15 -6.89 12.14 -0.22
CA GLN A 15 -7.30 13.31 -1.00
C GLN A 15 -6.12 14.19 -1.44
N HIS A 16 -6.23 14.84 -2.61
CA HIS A 16 -5.08 15.49 -3.25
C HIS A 16 -4.84 16.97 -2.90
N ASP A 17 -5.77 17.63 -2.21
CA ASP A 17 -5.76 19.10 -2.10
C ASP A 17 -4.98 19.67 -0.90
N ASP A 18 -4.92 18.94 0.22
CA ASP A 18 -4.28 19.44 1.45
C ASP A 18 -3.47 18.33 2.15
N ASN A 19 -2.16 18.57 2.30
CA ASN A 19 -1.25 17.68 3.01
C ASN A 19 -1.72 17.42 4.44
N LYS A 20 -2.27 18.41 5.14
CA LYS A 20 -2.78 18.24 6.51
C LYS A 20 -4.00 17.35 6.56
N GLU A 21 -4.81 17.35 5.52
CA GLU A 21 -5.97 16.47 5.45
C GLU A 21 -5.53 15.03 5.18
N ARG A 22 -4.50 14.82 4.34
CA ARG A 22 -3.89 13.49 4.15
C ARG A 22 -3.31 12.94 5.45
N GLU A 23 -2.63 13.76 6.24
CA GLU A 23 -2.13 13.36 7.56
C GLU A 23 -3.26 12.92 8.50
N ARG A 24 -4.38 13.66 8.53
CA ARG A 24 -5.55 13.30 9.34
C ARG A 24 -6.21 12.00 8.86
N GLN A 25 -6.33 11.81 7.56
CA GLN A 25 -6.86 10.58 6.96
C GLN A 25 -5.97 9.38 7.28
N ALA A 26 -4.65 9.53 7.14
CA ALA A 26 -3.68 8.51 7.54
C ALA A 26 -3.79 8.16 9.02
N ALA A 27 -3.85 9.17 9.90
CA ALA A 27 -4.03 8.96 11.33
C ALA A 27 -5.35 8.24 11.65
N ARG A 28 -6.45 8.58 10.95
CA ARG A 28 -7.74 7.92 11.11
C ARG A 28 -7.72 6.46 10.65
N ILE A 29 -7.03 6.16 9.55
CA ILE A 29 -6.81 4.78 9.10
C ILE A 29 -6.07 3.99 10.17
N VAL A 30 -4.96 4.54 10.71
CA VAL A 30 -4.20 3.90 11.79
C VAL A 30 -5.06 3.68 13.04
N GLU A 31 -5.91 4.64 13.41
CA GLU A 31 -6.84 4.52 14.53
C GLU A 31 -7.87 3.39 14.31
N LEU A 32 -8.42 3.28 13.10
CA LEU A 32 -9.36 2.21 12.73
C LEU A 32 -8.70 0.83 12.74
N LEU A 33 -7.42 0.75 12.33
CA LEU A 33 -6.63 -0.48 12.43
C LEU A 33 -6.38 -0.85 13.90
N GLY A 34 -6.21 0.15 14.76
CA GLY A 34 -6.15 0.01 16.22
C GLY A 34 -5.19 -1.09 16.67
N SER A 35 -5.59 -1.87 17.66
CA SER A 35 -4.93 -3.09 18.11
C SER A 35 -5.58 -4.35 17.53
N SER A 36 -6.22 -4.24 16.36
CA SER A 36 -6.91 -5.36 15.73
C SER A 36 -5.96 -6.56 15.60
N PRO A 37 -6.35 -7.75 16.09
CA PRO A 37 -5.57 -8.96 15.91
C PRO A 37 -5.62 -9.46 14.46
N GLU A 38 -6.35 -8.78 13.58
CA GLU A 38 -6.54 -9.17 12.20
C GLU A 38 -5.38 -8.73 11.31
N ARG A 39 -5.01 -9.63 10.40
CA ARG A 39 -4.04 -9.36 9.33
C ARG A 39 -4.66 -8.41 8.35
N THR A 40 -3.96 -7.30 8.10
CA THR A 40 -4.46 -6.19 7.27
C THR A 40 -3.55 -6.01 6.07
N VAL A 41 -4.16 -5.76 4.91
CA VAL A 41 -3.46 -5.21 3.75
C VAL A 41 -4.21 -3.95 3.31
N LEU A 42 -3.49 -2.85 3.15
CA LEU A 42 -3.96 -1.59 2.60
C LEU A 42 -3.32 -1.41 1.22
N VAL A 43 -4.13 -1.24 0.18
CA VAL A 43 -3.66 -1.11 -1.21
C VAL A 43 -4.31 0.08 -1.89
N GLY A 44 -3.55 0.87 -2.65
CA GLY A 44 -4.10 1.86 -3.57
C GLY A 44 -3.22 3.10 -3.76
N ASP A 45 -3.80 4.07 -4.47
CA ASP A 45 -3.18 5.36 -4.77
C ASP A 45 -3.28 6.29 -3.55
N LEU A 46 -2.11 6.62 -2.99
CA LEU A 46 -1.95 7.50 -1.84
C LEU A 46 -1.60 8.94 -2.25
N ASN A 47 -1.39 9.23 -3.55
CA ASN A 47 -1.04 10.54 -4.08
C ASN A 47 0.15 11.23 -3.37
N ALA A 48 1.05 10.46 -2.77
CA ALA A 48 2.16 10.97 -1.97
C ALA A 48 3.38 10.07 -2.11
N THR A 49 4.58 10.65 -2.13
CA THR A 49 5.83 9.88 -2.26
C THR A 49 6.24 9.28 -0.91
N PRO A 50 7.11 8.26 -0.89
CA PRO A 50 7.49 7.53 0.33
C PRO A 50 8.09 8.40 1.44
N GLU A 51 8.65 9.55 1.09
CA GLU A 51 9.33 10.48 1.99
C GLU A 51 8.37 11.44 2.70
N THR A 52 7.09 11.42 2.35
CA THR A 52 6.08 12.35 2.89
C THR A 52 5.60 11.93 4.29
N PRO A 53 5.23 12.91 5.15
CA PRO A 53 4.76 12.61 6.51
C PRO A 53 3.53 11.69 6.56
N GLU A 54 2.58 11.84 5.65
CA GLU A 54 1.37 11.02 5.57
C GLU A 54 1.69 9.54 5.31
N ILE A 55 2.67 9.24 4.45
CA ILE A 55 3.17 7.89 4.24
C ILE A 55 3.93 7.41 5.47
N GLY A 56 4.70 8.28 6.13
CA GLY A 56 5.36 8.00 7.41
C GLY A 56 4.39 7.54 8.49
N ILE A 57 3.21 8.15 8.59
CA ILE A 57 2.15 7.74 9.55
C ILE A 57 1.66 6.33 9.24
N LEU A 58 1.34 6.03 7.98
CA LEU A 58 0.84 4.72 7.57
C LEU A 58 1.91 3.62 7.73
N THR A 59 3.14 3.91 7.33
CA THR A 59 4.29 2.99 7.45
C THR A 59 4.79 2.82 8.88
N GLY A 60 4.41 3.74 9.78
CA GLY A 60 4.54 3.57 11.22
C GLY A 60 3.65 2.45 11.78
N ALA A 61 2.51 2.16 11.13
CA ALA A 61 1.58 1.11 11.55
C ALA A 61 1.70 -0.19 10.72
N LEU A 62 1.91 -0.06 9.41
CA LEU A 62 2.00 -1.16 8.44
C LEU A 62 3.39 -1.19 7.78
N ASP A 63 3.82 -2.34 7.28
CA ASP A 63 5.06 -2.46 6.52
C ASP A 63 4.80 -2.19 5.03
N ASP A 64 5.60 -1.33 4.41
CA ASP A 64 5.63 -1.17 2.96
C ASP A 64 6.21 -2.44 2.30
N VAL A 65 5.44 -3.01 1.38
CA VAL A 65 5.78 -4.24 0.65
C VAL A 65 6.90 -3.99 -0.36
N TRP A 66 6.96 -2.81 -0.98
CA TRP A 66 7.87 -2.55 -2.10
C TRP A 66 9.36 -2.65 -1.69
N PRO A 67 9.84 -1.98 -0.62
CA PRO A 67 11.25 -2.08 -0.21
C PRO A 67 11.67 -3.49 0.23
N ARG A 68 10.70 -4.38 0.51
CA ARG A 68 10.96 -5.73 1.04
C ARG A 68 11.02 -6.81 -0.03
N ALA A 69 10.24 -6.67 -1.10
CA ALA A 69 10.08 -7.70 -2.12
C ALA A 69 10.10 -7.17 -3.57
N GLY A 70 10.21 -5.86 -3.74
CA GLY A 70 10.34 -5.20 -5.03
C GLY A 70 11.79 -5.03 -5.48
N SER A 71 11.97 -4.43 -6.66
CA SER A 71 13.28 -4.11 -7.22
C SER A 71 13.21 -2.84 -8.05
N GLY A 72 14.21 -1.98 -7.93
CA GLY A 72 14.22 -0.66 -8.56
C GLY A 72 13.30 0.34 -7.86
N ASP A 73 13.01 1.45 -8.55
CA ASP A 73 12.35 2.60 -7.96
C ASP A 73 10.86 2.37 -7.64
N GLY A 74 10.21 1.46 -8.37
CA GLY A 74 8.79 1.16 -8.19
C GLY A 74 7.86 2.27 -8.63
N PHE A 75 8.28 3.06 -9.62
CA PHE A 75 7.43 4.10 -10.17
C PHE A 75 6.20 3.51 -10.85
N THR A 76 5.06 4.09 -10.50
CA THR A 76 3.74 3.70 -10.98
C THR A 76 3.09 4.81 -11.77
N TYR A 77 3.49 6.06 -11.56
CA TYR A 77 2.96 7.25 -12.23
C TYR A 77 4.08 8.08 -12.85
N ASP A 78 3.94 8.69 -14.02
CA ASP A 78 2.93 8.48 -15.06
C ASP A 78 3.23 7.16 -15.80
N ALA A 79 2.22 6.39 -16.20
CA ALA A 79 2.44 5.08 -16.81
C ALA A 79 3.30 5.09 -18.09
N LEU A 80 3.23 6.15 -18.90
CA LEU A 80 4.02 6.29 -20.12
C LEU A 80 5.45 6.77 -19.86
N ASN A 81 5.65 7.50 -18.76
CA ASN A 81 6.96 7.98 -18.32
C ASN A 81 7.06 7.93 -16.79
N PRO A 82 7.31 6.74 -16.21
CA PRO A 82 7.24 6.54 -14.76
C PRO A 82 8.30 7.36 -14.02
N HIS A 83 7.87 8.17 -13.06
CA HIS A 83 8.72 9.10 -12.31
C HIS A 83 8.35 9.25 -10.83
N ALA A 84 7.23 8.67 -10.40
CA ALA A 84 6.75 8.73 -9.03
C ALA A 84 6.16 7.39 -8.60
N ARG A 85 6.42 7.02 -7.33
CA ARG A 85 5.77 5.91 -6.65
C ARG A 85 4.71 6.47 -5.70
N ILE A 86 3.46 6.41 -6.14
CA ILE A 86 2.30 6.91 -5.37
C ILE A 86 1.27 5.82 -5.08
N ASP A 87 1.44 4.63 -5.66
CA ASP A 87 0.65 3.45 -5.36
C ASP A 87 1.41 2.54 -4.40
N PHE A 88 0.74 2.13 -3.32
CA PHE A 88 1.37 1.37 -2.24
C PHE A 88 0.58 0.11 -1.93
N HIS A 89 1.33 -0.94 -1.60
CA HIS A 89 0.84 -2.10 -0.86
C HIS A 89 1.46 -2.06 0.53
N LEU A 90 0.65 -1.79 1.55
CA LEU A 90 1.07 -1.78 2.95
C LEU A 90 0.45 -2.98 3.66
N ALA A 91 1.24 -3.77 4.38
CA ALA A 91 0.78 -5.01 5.00
C ALA A 91 1.05 -5.01 6.51
N SER A 92 0.21 -5.71 7.27
CA SER A 92 0.49 -5.95 8.69
C SER A 92 1.80 -6.73 8.83
N ARG A 93 2.55 -6.46 9.91
CA ARG A 93 3.91 -6.97 10.12
C ARG A 93 4.02 -8.49 10.21
N ASP A 94 2.90 -9.17 10.37
CA ASP A 94 2.79 -10.63 10.43
C ASP A 94 2.43 -11.28 9.10
N LEU A 95 2.41 -10.50 8.00
CA LEU A 95 2.41 -10.97 6.62
C LEU A 95 3.84 -10.87 6.07
N ARG A 96 4.26 -11.88 5.31
CA ARG A 96 5.61 -11.94 4.72
C ARG A 96 5.53 -11.63 3.22
N PRO A 97 6.07 -10.49 2.76
CA PRO A 97 6.23 -10.22 1.34
C PRO A 97 7.13 -11.25 0.66
N LEU A 98 6.70 -11.78 -0.48
CA LEU A 98 7.48 -12.70 -1.31
C LEU A 98 7.95 -12.02 -2.60
N THR A 99 7.04 -11.31 -3.27
CA THR A 99 7.34 -10.58 -4.52
C THR A 99 6.59 -9.25 -4.54
N ALA A 100 7.16 -8.25 -5.21
CA ALA A 100 6.45 -7.06 -5.65
C ALA A 100 6.97 -6.63 -7.02
N GLN A 101 6.07 -6.34 -7.96
CA GLN A 101 6.42 -6.00 -9.34
C GLN A 101 5.47 -4.94 -9.88
N VAL A 102 6.02 -3.99 -10.64
CA VAL A 102 5.23 -3.07 -11.47
C VAL A 102 5.04 -3.72 -12.83
N VAL A 103 3.79 -3.81 -13.29
CA VAL A 103 3.45 -4.41 -14.58
C VAL A 103 3.48 -3.33 -15.66
N THR A 104 4.41 -3.46 -16.61
CA THR A 104 4.65 -2.48 -17.68
C THR A 104 4.17 -2.93 -19.07
N ALA A 105 3.45 -4.05 -19.14
CA ALA A 105 3.09 -4.69 -20.41
C ALA A 105 2.11 -3.87 -21.28
N ASP A 106 1.24 -3.08 -20.65
CA ASP A 106 0.25 -2.24 -21.33
C ASP A 106 0.12 -0.89 -20.59
N PRO A 107 1.04 0.06 -20.85
CA PRO A 107 1.06 1.35 -20.17
C PRO A 107 -0.03 2.31 -20.66
N GLU A 108 -0.77 1.99 -21.73
CA GLU A 108 -1.89 2.80 -22.24
C GLU A 108 -3.22 2.46 -21.56
N ALA A 109 -3.27 1.36 -20.80
CA ALA A 109 -4.46 0.90 -20.11
C ALA A 109 -4.91 1.84 -18.97
N SER A 110 -4.00 2.66 -18.43
CA SER A 110 -4.20 3.52 -17.27
C SER A 110 -3.07 4.56 -17.19
N ASP A 111 -3.31 5.69 -16.53
CA ASP A 111 -2.27 6.68 -16.18
C ASP A 111 -1.35 6.19 -15.04
N HIS A 112 -1.75 5.12 -14.36
CA HIS A 112 -0.95 4.38 -13.37
C HIS A 112 -0.64 2.96 -13.83
N LEU A 113 0.60 2.52 -13.61
CA LEU A 113 1.02 1.14 -13.79
C LEU A 113 0.56 0.26 -12.61
N PRO A 114 -0.02 -0.92 -12.87
CA PRO A 114 -0.42 -1.84 -11.80
C PRO A 114 0.78 -2.34 -10.98
N VAL A 115 0.61 -2.39 -9.67
CA VAL A 115 1.52 -3.11 -8.76
C VAL A 115 0.91 -4.45 -8.42
N VAL A 116 1.71 -5.52 -8.51
CA VAL A 116 1.33 -6.87 -8.11
C VAL A 116 2.28 -7.35 -7.03
N SER A 117 1.74 -7.96 -5.96
CA SER A 117 2.57 -8.49 -4.88
C SER A 117 2.03 -9.81 -4.34
N ASP A 118 2.94 -10.74 -4.10
CA ASP A 118 2.64 -11.99 -3.40
C ASP A 118 2.96 -11.83 -1.91
N LEU A 119 1.97 -12.11 -1.06
CA LEU A 119 2.10 -12.11 0.40
C LEU A 119 1.85 -13.52 0.94
N GLU A 120 2.77 -14.01 1.75
CA GLU A 120 2.58 -15.22 2.53
C GLU A 120 1.97 -14.88 3.89
N MET A 121 0.99 -15.67 4.30
CA MET A 121 0.42 -15.64 5.64
C MET A 121 0.95 -16.81 6.47
N PRO A 122 1.89 -16.58 7.41
CA PRO A 122 2.37 -17.62 8.30
C PRO A 122 1.25 -18.14 9.19
N VAL A 123 1.13 -19.47 9.27
CA VAL A 123 0.14 -20.14 10.10
C VAL A 123 0.47 -19.88 11.57
N ARG A 124 -0.46 -19.31 12.35
CA ARG A 124 -0.28 -19.20 13.81
C ARG A 124 -0.40 -20.60 14.40
N ARG A 125 0.73 -21.20 14.83
CA ARG A 125 0.67 -22.43 15.63
C ARG A 125 0.03 -22.08 16.98
N HIS A 126 -1.17 -22.58 17.22
CA HIS A 126 -1.75 -22.59 18.56
C HIS A 126 -0.83 -23.44 19.44
N ARG A 127 -0.14 -22.82 20.40
CA ARG A 127 0.52 -23.56 21.47
C ARG A 127 -0.60 -24.18 22.32
N ARG A 128 -0.65 -25.51 22.36
CA ARG A 128 -1.47 -26.26 23.32
C ARG A 128 -0.91 -26.10 24.72
#